data_AF-A0A1G2PF26-F1
#
_entry.id   AF-A0A1G2PF26-F1
#
_cell.length_a   1.000
_cell.length_b   1.000
_cell.length_c   1.000
_cell.angle_alpha   90.00
_cell.angle_beta   90.00
_cell.angle_gamma   90.00
#
_symmetry.space_group_name_H-M   'P 1'
#
loop_
_entity.id
_entity.type
_entity.pdbx_description
1 polymer ?
#
loop_
_entity_poly.entity_id
_entity_poly.type
_entity_poly.pdbx_seq_one_letter_code
_entity_poly.pdbx_strand_id
1 'polypeptide(L)'
;MQTSLVKKALPRGFTLLELLIVIAILAILAAVVVIVLNPAETLAKSRDAQRLSDLSTVKSAIALYLTTVSSPSLDGGIADTSTASPHCFGTSGTYSSIWYSDIDEITYNTKPTAAGSDATTTANWAGGTDYNNAAGCTGGCLAYVNSAGAGSADYTAANQFKTNGLGWIPVNLDTIVGGSPLSNMPQDPSNVVTPAGPIGGTGGTGDKVYRYGCDDTKHLFEIDAVLESNAYTVTDNKQAKDGGDNDNYYEVGNSVRILPATDALF
;
A
#
# COMPACT_ATOMS: atom_id res chain seq x y z
N MET A 1 17.34 28.38 -82.72
CA MET A 1 17.34 27.95 -81.30
C MET A 1 15.99 27.31 -80.99
N GLN A 2 15.94 25.98 -80.78
CA GLN A 2 14.73 25.31 -80.28
C GLN A 2 14.82 25.28 -78.75
N THR A 3 13.93 26.00 -78.07
CA THR A 3 13.78 25.97 -76.61
C THR A 3 12.91 24.77 -76.24
N SER A 4 13.53 23.75 -75.64
CA SER A 4 12.86 22.57 -75.11
C SER A 4 12.01 22.92 -73.88
N LEU A 5 10.70 22.68 -73.95
CA LEU A 5 9.75 22.85 -72.85
C LEU A 5 9.83 21.65 -71.89
N VAL A 6 10.34 21.87 -70.68
CA VAL A 6 10.31 20.88 -69.60
C VAL A 6 8.89 20.78 -69.05
N LYS A 7 8.24 19.63 -69.24
CA LYS A 7 6.92 19.33 -68.65
C LYS A 7 7.05 19.19 -67.13
N LYS A 8 6.51 20.16 -66.38
CA LYS A 8 6.41 20.07 -64.91
C LYS A 8 5.26 19.13 -64.56
N ALA A 9 5.57 17.98 -63.96
CA ALA A 9 4.56 17.03 -63.48
C ALA A 9 3.74 17.68 -62.34
N LEU A 10 2.42 17.71 -62.47
CA LEU A 10 1.54 18.20 -61.41
C LEU A 10 1.52 17.20 -60.24
N PRO A 11 1.65 17.65 -58.99
CA PRO A 11 1.57 16.77 -57.84
C PRO A 11 0.18 16.11 -57.80
N ARG A 12 0.14 14.78 -57.75
CA ARG A 12 -1.10 14.02 -57.56
C ARG A 12 -1.62 14.31 -56.15
N GLY A 13 -2.81 14.91 -56.06
CA GLY A 13 -3.50 15.10 -54.78
C GLY A 13 -4.11 13.80 -54.28
N PHE A 14 -4.27 13.68 -52.95
CA PHE A 14 -5.04 12.61 -52.33
C PHE A 14 -6.49 12.64 -52.80
N THR A 15 -7.05 11.47 -53.15
CA THR A 15 -8.48 11.34 -53.45
C THR A 15 -9.29 11.25 -52.15
N LEU A 16 -10.51 11.78 -52.18
CA LEU A 16 -11.44 11.64 -51.04
C LEU A 16 -11.76 10.17 -50.75
N LEU A 17 -11.75 9.31 -51.77
CA LEU A 17 -11.98 7.87 -51.64
C LEU A 17 -10.83 7.19 -50.87
N GLU A 18 -9.58 7.54 -51.17
CA GLU A 18 -8.42 7.02 -50.44
C GLU A 18 -8.50 7.39 -48.95
N LEU A 19 -8.84 8.63 -48.63
CA LEU A 19 -8.98 9.05 -47.24
C LEU A 19 -10.12 8.31 -46.53
N LEU A 20 -11.24 8.09 -47.22
CA LEU A 20 -12.41 7.39 -46.67
C LEU A 20 -12.10 5.92 -46.37
N ILE A 21 -11.39 5.22 -47.27
CA ILE A 21 -11.02 3.82 -47.04
C ILE A 21 -10.02 3.71 -45.88
N VAL A 22 -9.09 4.67 -45.75
CA VAL A 22 -8.11 4.66 -44.66
C VAL A 22 -8.78 4.81 -43.29
N ILE A 23 -9.68 5.78 -43.11
CA ILE A 23 -10.38 5.94 -41.83
C ILE A 23 -11.28 4.73 -41.52
N ALA A 24 -11.87 4.10 -42.54
CA ALA A 24 -12.68 2.89 -42.36
C ALA A 24 -11.83 1.70 -41.88
N ILE A 25 -10.64 1.49 -42.47
CA ILE A 25 -9.73 0.43 -42.04
C ILE A 25 -9.18 0.71 -40.64
N LEU A 26 -8.81 1.97 -40.34
CA LEU A 26 -8.32 2.35 -39.01
C LEU A 26 -9.36 2.11 -37.92
N ALA A 27 -10.64 2.37 -38.18
CA ALA A 27 -11.71 2.11 -37.23
C ALA A 27 -11.84 0.61 -36.89
N ILE A 28 -11.75 -0.27 -37.91
CA ILE A 28 -11.82 -1.72 -37.71
C ILE A 28 -10.60 -2.23 -36.94
N LEU A 29 -9.40 -1.81 -37.34
CA LEU A 29 -8.16 -2.23 -36.68
C LEU A 29 -8.12 -1.78 -35.21
N ALA A 30 -8.54 -0.55 -34.92
CA ALA A 30 -8.59 -0.05 -33.55
C ALA A 30 -9.51 -0.89 -32.66
N ALA A 31 -10.69 -1.29 -33.15
CA ALA A 31 -11.62 -2.11 -32.38
C ALA A 31 -11.04 -3.50 -32.04
N VAL A 32 -10.39 -4.16 -33.01
CA VAL A 32 -9.76 -5.48 -32.79
C VAL A 32 -8.62 -5.39 -31.77
N VAL A 33 -7.77 -4.36 -31.87
CA VAL A 33 -6.62 -4.19 -30.98
C VAL A 33 -7.03 -4.02 -29.52
N VAL A 34 -8.10 -3.26 -29.23
CA VAL A 34 -8.57 -3.05 -27.85
C VAL A 34 -9.07 -4.36 -27.22
N ILE A 35 -9.76 -5.20 -27.99
CA ILE A 35 -10.26 -6.50 -27.52
C ILE A 35 -9.10 -7.44 -27.19
N VAL A 36 -8.08 -7.49 -28.05
CA VAL A 36 -6.95 -8.41 -27.89
C VAL A 36 -6.00 -7.98 -26.78
N LEU A 37 -5.69 -6.69 -26.66
CA LEU A 37 -4.66 -6.21 -25.73
C LEU A 37 -5.15 -6.05 -24.29
N ASN A 38 -6.45 -5.98 -24.04
CA ASN A 38 -7.04 -5.70 -22.73
C ASN A 38 -6.20 -4.66 -21.94
N PRO A 39 -6.22 -3.37 -22.34
CA PRO A 39 -5.33 -2.35 -21.79
C PRO A 39 -5.44 -2.20 -20.27
N ALA A 40 -6.63 -2.44 -19.70
CA ALA A 40 -6.85 -2.41 -18.25
C ALA A 40 -6.00 -3.46 -17.52
N GLU A 41 -5.97 -4.69 -18.02
CA GLU A 41 -5.15 -5.77 -17.48
C GLU A 41 -3.65 -5.48 -17.62
N THR A 42 -3.21 -4.91 -18.74
CA THR A 42 -1.80 -4.53 -18.94
C THR A 42 -1.35 -3.46 -17.92
N LEU A 43 -2.21 -2.47 -17.65
CA LEU A 43 -1.94 -1.46 -16.63
C LEU A 43 -1.92 -2.05 -15.21
N ALA A 44 -2.84 -2.97 -14.89
CA ALA A 44 -2.86 -3.68 -13.62
C ALA A 44 -1.56 -4.48 -13.40
N LYS A 45 -1.09 -5.20 -14.43
CA LYS A 45 0.19 -5.93 -14.36
C LYS A 45 1.38 -5.01 -14.10
N SER A 46 1.38 -3.82 -14.70
CA SER A 46 2.44 -2.83 -14.48
C SER A 46 2.45 -2.32 -13.05
N ARG A 47 1.27 -2.02 -12.47
CA ARG A 47 1.16 -1.58 -11.07
C ARG A 47 1.57 -2.70 -10.11
N ASP A 48 1.14 -3.92 -10.36
CA ASP A 48 1.55 -5.06 -9.52
C ASP A 48 3.05 -5.35 -9.61
N ALA A 49 3.66 -5.21 -10.79
CA ALA A 49 5.12 -5.34 -10.92
C ALA A 49 5.84 -4.30 -10.06
N GLN A 50 5.30 -3.08 -9.97
CA GLN A 50 5.80 -2.06 -9.05
C GLN A 50 5.60 -2.47 -7.59
N ARG A 51 4.40 -2.95 -7.19
CA ARG A 51 4.14 -3.47 -5.82
C ARG A 51 5.12 -4.54 -5.41
N LEU A 52 5.35 -5.54 -6.26
CA LEU A 52 6.29 -6.63 -5.99
C LEU A 52 7.72 -6.11 -5.82
N SER A 53 8.13 -5.12 -6.61
CA SER A 53 9.44 -4.46 -6.50
C SER A 53 9.56 -3.66 -5.21
N ASP A 54 8.55 -2.86 -4.88
CA ASP A 54 8.51 -2.01 -3.69
C ASP A 54 8.60 -2.88 -2.42
N LEU A 55 7.75 -3.90 -2.33
CA LEU A 55 7.73 -4.86 -1.22
C LEU A 55 9.08 -5.58 -1.04
N SER A 56 9.70 -6.03 -2.13
CA SER A 56 11.02 -6.67 -2.09
C SER A 56 12.13 -5.71 -1.62
N THR A 57 12.05 -4.45 -2.05
CA THR A 57 13.03 -3.41 -1.69
C THR A 57 12.91 -3.05 -0.21
N VAL A 58 11.69 -2.84 0.30
CA VAL A 58 11.45 -2.54 1.71
C VAL A 58 11.85 -3.74 2.59
N LYS A 59 11.48 -4.97 2.21
CA LYS A 59 11.91 -6.18 2.91
C LYS A 59 13.44 -6.25 3.05
N SER A 60 14.16 -5.95 1.97
CA SER A 60 15.62 -5.96 1.98
C SER A 60 16.21 -4.84 2.86
N ALA A 61 15.58 -3.67 2.86
CA ALA A 61 15.99 -2.54 3.71
C ALA A 61 15.81 -2.86 5.21
N ILE A 62 14.67 -3.43 5.61
CA ILE A 62 14.44 -3.83 7.01
C ILE A 62 15.35 -5.01 7.41
N ALA A 63 15.60 -5.96 6.50
CA ALA A 63 16.56 -7.04 6.77
C ALA A 63 17.99 -6.50 7.01
N LEU A 64 18.42 -5.48 6.25
CA LEU A 64 19.68 -4.80 6.47
C LEU A 64 19.69 -4.06 7.82
N TYR A 65 18.59 -3.37 8.16
CA TYR A 65 18.42 -2.71 9.45
C TYR A 65 18.61 -3.69 10.62
N LEU A 66 17.89 -4.80 10.61
CA LEU A 66 17.92 -5.83 11.66
C LEU A 66 19.31 -6.47 11.85
N THR A 67 20.14 -6.49 10.81
CA THR A 67 21.47 -7.12 10.85
C THR A 67 22.61 -6.15 11.17
N THR A 68 22.39 -4.85 11.00
CA THR A 68 23.45 -3.83 11.14
C THR A 68 23.27 -2.90 12.34
N VAL A 69 22.05 -2.74 12.84
CA VAL A 69 21.75 -1.93 14.02
C VAL A 69 21.83 -2.80 15.28
N SER A 70 22.55 -2.35 16.30
CA SER A 70 22.85 -3.15 17.50
C SER A 70 21.68 -3.34 18.46
N SER A 71 20.66 -2.48 18.36
CA SER A 71 19.43 -2.54 19.16
C SER A 71 18.27 -2.13 18.27
N PRO A 72 17.89 -3.01 17.30
CA PRO A 72 16.85 -2.68 16.36
C PRO A 72 15.50 -2.61 17.07
N SER A 73 14.65 -1.67 16.63
CA SER A 73 13.24 -1.57 17.01
C SER A 73 12.39 -1.47 15.75
N LEU A 74 11.36 -2.30 15.70
CA LEU A 74 10.43 -2.46 14.57
C LEU A 74 9.18 -1.57 14.69
N ASP A 75 8.98 -0.91 15.83
CA ASP A 75 7.85 -0.01 16.13
C ASP A 75 8.28 1.43 16.48
N GLY A 76 9.52 1.82 16.17
CA GLY A 76 10.01 3.19 16.30
C GLY A 76 10.56 3.54 17.68
N GLY A 77 10.65 2.57 18.57
CA GLY A 77 11.41 2.68 19.81
C GLY A 77 10.94 3.80 20.72
N ILE A 78 9.66 4.19 20.65
CA ILE A 78 9.09 5.10 21.63
C ILE A 78 9.03 4.35 22.96
N ALA A 79 10.08 4.53 23.76
CA ALA A 79 9.99 4.40 25.19
C ALA A 79 9.05 5.51 25.68
N ASP A 80 7.74 5.28 25.59
CA ASP A 80 6.79 6.08 26.35
C ASP A 80 7.14 5.85 27.81
N THR A 81 7.65 6.90 28.44
CA THR A 81 8.09 6.94 29.82
C THR A 81 6.88 6.81 30.75
N SER A 82 6.29 5.61 30.83
CA SER A 82 5.68 5.01 32.03
C SER A 82 4.77 3.80 31.73
N THR A 83 4.43 3.55 30.47
CA THR A 83 3.71 2.35 30.03
C THR A 83 4.14 2.00 28.62
N ALA A 84 5.20 1.19 28.48
CA ALA A 84 5.58 0.62 27.19
C ALA A 84 4.37 -0.19 26.67
N SER A 85 3.59 0.42 25.79
CA SER A 85 2.53 -0.22 25.02
C SER A 85 3.16 -0.61 23.70
N PRO A 86 3.79 -1.78 23.61
CA PRO A 86 4.44 -2.21 22.39
C PRO A 86 3.38 -2.28 21.28
N HIS A 87 3.68 -1.69 20.12
CA HIS A 87 2.71 -1.60 19.02
C HIS A 87 2.80 -2.79 18.07
N CYS A 88 3.87 -3.57 18.15
CA CYS A 88 4.00 -4.85 17.48
C CYS A 88 3.10 -5.93 18.12
N PHE A 89 2.73 -6.95 17.34
CA PHE A 89 2.06 -8.16 17.80
C PHE A 89 2.97 -9.00 18.72
N GLY A 90 2.36 -9.74 19.66
CA GLY A 90 3.08 -10.75 20.47
C GLY A 90 3.90 -10.23 21.65
N THR A 91 4.03 -8.91 21.78
CA THR A 91 4.55 -8.25 22.98
C THR A 91 3.48 -8.17 24.06
N SER A 92 3.83 -8.25 25.34
CA SER A 92 2.91 -8.39 26.49
C SER A 92 1.99 -7.19 26.79
N GLY A 93 1.71 -6.35 25.80
CA GLY A 93 0.80 -5.20 25.87
C GLY A 93 -0.61 -5.52 25.37
N THR A 94 -1.54 -4.63 25.71
CA THR A 94 -2.98 -4.70 25.38
C THR A 94 -3.28 -4.29 23.93
N TYR A 95 -2.29 -3.82 23.17
CA TYR A 95 -2.48 -3.17 21.87
C TYR A 95 -1.55 -3.77 20.81
N SER A 96 -2.07 -4.01 19.61
CA SER A 96 -1.28 -4.34 18.40
C SER A 96 -1.75 -3.44 17.26
N SER A 97 -0.80 -2.89 16.50
CA SER A 97 -1.05 -1.93 15.43
C SER A 97 -0.79 -2.53 14.05
N ILE A 98 -1.59 -2.11 13.08
CA ILE A 98 -1.32 -2.29 11.66
C ILE A 98 -1.10 -0.90 11.07
N TRP A 99 -0.02 -0.74 10.33
CA TRP A 99 0.36 0.52 9.69
C TRP A 99 0.13 0.46 8.18
N TYR A 100 -0.17 1.61 7.55
CA TYR A 100 -0.62 1.67 6.15
C TYR A 100 0.08 2.79 5.37
N SER A 101 0.39 2.56 4.09
CA SER A 101 1.09 3.52 3.21
C SER A 101 0.26 4.70 2.69
N ASP A 102 -0.83 5.06 3.37
CA ASP A 102 -1.69 6.19 3.00
C ASP A 102 -1.82 7.16 4.18
N ILE A 103 -1.88 8.45 3.86
CA ILE A 103 -2.11 9.52 4.83
C ILE A 103 -3.54 9.95 4.91
N ASP A 104 -4.39 9.63 3.90
CA ASP A 104 -5.71 10.26 3.83
C ASP A 104 -6.34 9.97 5.18
N GLU A 105 -6.35 11.04 5.99
CA GLU A 105 -6.49 10.97 7.44
C GLU A 105 -7.80 10.28 7.54
N ILE A 106 -7.77 8.97 7.88
CA ILE A 106 -8.95 8.16 7.71
C ILE A 106 -9.96 8.99 8.45
N THR A 107 -10.96 9.50 7.72
CA THR A 107 -11.97 10.34 8.33
C THR A 107 -12.86 9.33 9.02
N TYR A 108 -12.28 8.66 10.00
CA TYR A 108 -12.84 7.82 11.01
C TYR A 108 -13.49 8.75 12.04
N ASN A 109 -14.19 9.77 11.54
CA ASN A 109 -15.07 10.62 12.32
C ASN A 109 -16.40 9.91 12.63
N THR A 110 -16.52 8.63 12.28
CA THR A 110 -17.46 7.75 12.97
C THR A 110 -16.65 6.68 13.66
N LYS A 111 -16.28 6.97 14.91
CA LYS A 111 -16.24 5.98 15.99
C LYS A 111 -17.24 4.87 15.64
N PRO A 112 -16.86 3.57 15.64
CA PRO A 112 -17.85 2.52 15.52
C PRO A 112 -18.92 2.82 16.57
N THR A 113 -20.11 3.18 16.11
CA THR A 113 -21.25 3.49 16.96
C THR A 113 -21.70 2.15 17.51
N ALA A 114 -20.96 1.65 18.50
CA ALA A 114 -21.57 0.87 19.55
C ALA A 114 -22.80 1.68 19.99
N ALA A 115 -23.97 1.06 19.86
CA ALA A 115 -25.24 1.66 20.23
C ALA A 115 -25.10 2.37 21.59
N GLY A 116 -25.14 3.70 21.58
CA GLY A 116 -25.24 4.50 22.80
C GLY A 116 -24.02 5.32 23.25
N SER A 117 -23.16 5.84 22.37
CA SER A 117 -22.23 6.91 22.79
C SER A 117 -22.18 8.07 21.80
N ASP A 118 -22.41 9.25 22.39
CA ASP A 118 -22.71 10.54 21.80
C ASP A 118 -21.64 11.02 20.81
N ALA A 119 -22.10 11.38 19.61
CA ALA A 119 -21.29 11.83 18.50
C ALA A 119 -21.34 13.36 18.44
N THR A 120 -20.55 14.05 19.25
CA THR A 120 -20.33 15.49 19.09
C THR A 120 -18.99 15.90 19.70
N THR A 121 -17.95 16.03 18.89
CA THR A 121 -17.08 17.21 18.85
C THR A 121 -15.98 16.99 17.83
N THR A 122 -15.88 17.94 16.90
CA THR A 122 -14.81 18.11 15.94
C THR A 122 -13.48 18.31 16.67
N ALA A 123 -12.66 17.27 16.75
CA ALA A 123 -11.25 17.36 17.04
C ALA A 123 -10.50 16.73 15.87
N ASN A 124 -9.74 17.55 15.13
CA ASN A 124 -8.70 17.06 14.24
C ASN A 124 -7.76 16.20 15.08
N TRP A 125 -7.66 14.92 14.78
CA TRP A 125 -7.00 13.97 15.68
C TRP A 125 -5.50 13.94 15.43
N ALA A 126 -4.82 15.04 15.79
CA ALA A 126 -3.40 15.01 16.07
C ALA A 126 -3.21 14.26 17.40
N GLY A 127 -2.69 13.03 17.34
CA GLY A 127 -2.43 12.22 18.53
C GLY A 127 -3.52 11.18 18.79
N GLY A 128 -3.56 10.12 17.98
CA GLY A 128 -4.38 8.93 18.20
C GLY A 128 -4.50 8.60 19.68
N THR A 129 -5.72 8.61 20.20
CA THR A 129 -5.96 8.07 21.54
C THR A 129 -6.11 6.58 21.44
N ASP A 130 -5.48 5.92 22.40
CA ASP A 130 -5.77 4.57 22.86
C ASP A 130 -7.28 4.30 22.99
N TYR A 131 -7.71 3.07 22.68
CA TYR A 131 -9.09 2.61 22.85
C TYR A 131 -8.98 2.01 24.23
N ASN A 132 -8.77 2.90 25.20
CA ASN A 132 -8.72 2.53 26.58
C ASN A 132 -10.12 2.04 26.92
N ASN A 133 -10.21 0.72 27.08
CA ASN A 133 -11.10 0.11 28.04
C ASN A 133 -12.59 0.44 27.82
N ALA A 134 -13.21 -0.21 26.83
CA ALA A 134 -14.58 -0.63 27.09
C ALA A 134 -14.49 -1.65 28.23
N ALA A 135 -14.72 -1.19 29.47
CA ALA A 135 -14.86 -2.05 30.63
C ALA A 135 -15.90 -3.14 30.31
N GLY A 136 -15.43 -4.32 29.88
CA GLY A 136 -16.26 -5.35 29.27
C GLY A 136 -15.62 -6.21 28.17
N CYS A 137 -14.46 -5.85 27.61
CA CYS A 137 -13.74 -6.73 26.67
C CYS A 137 -13.06 -7.91 27.39
N THR A 138 -13.81 -8.97 27.71
CA THR A 138 -13.25 -10.31 27.91
C THR A 138 -13.30 -11.05 26.57
N GLY A 139 -12.22 -10.94 25.78
CA GLY A 139 -12.04 -11.65 24.50
C GLY A 139 -12.27 -10.77 23.26
N GLY A 140 -11.20 -10.18 22.73
CA GLY A 140 -11.21 -9.45 21.46
C GLY A 140 -11.46 -7.95 21.63
N CYS A 141 -10.42 -7.15 21.48
CA CYS A 141 -10.54 -5.69 21.48
C CYS A 141 -9.63 -5.14 20.36
N LEU A 142 -10.23 -4.25 19.56
CA LEU A 142 -9.89 -3.81 18.19
C LEU A 142 -8.40 -3.49 17.92
N ALA A 143 -7.86 -3.99 16.81
CA ALA A 143 -6.54 -3.61 16.31
C ALA A 143 -6.50 -2.10 15.99
N TYR A 144 -5.47 -1.44 16.51
CA TYR A 144 -5.27 -0.02 16.29
C TYR A 144 -4.78 0.24 14.87
N VAL A 145 -5.57 0.99 14.09
CA VAL A 145 -5.14 1.59 12.81
C VAL A 145 -4.24 2.76 13.19
N ASN A 146 -2.94 2.53 13.29
CA ASN A 146 -2.00 3.63 13.54
C ASN A 146 -1.39 3.99 12.20
N SER A 147 -1.73 5.16 11.68
CA SER A 147 -1.05 5.72 10.52
C SER A 147 0.41 6.02 10.83
N ALA A 148 0.84 6.02 12.10
CA ALA A 148 2.12 6.53 12.54
C ALA A 148 3.06 5.47 13.11
N GLY A 149 4.25 5.38 12.54
CA GLY A 149 5.44 5.12 13.32
C GLY A 149 5.81 6.32 14.17
N ALA A 150 6.24 6.05 15.40
CA ALA A 150 6.59 7.05 16.41
C ALA A 150 5.50 8.10 16.67
N GLY A 151 4.55 7.82 17.57
CA GLY A 151 3.66 8.83 18.15
C GLY A 151 2.82 9.53 17.10
N SER A 152 1.55 9.17 17.00
CA SER A 152 0.52 9.69 16.08
C SER A 152 0.43 11.22 15.82
N ALA A 153 1.18 12.06 16.53
CA ALA A 153 1.37 13.48 16.22
C ALA A 153 2.43 13.77 15.12
N ASP A 154 3.33 12.83 14.81
CA ASP A 154 4.45 13.06 13.88
C ASP A 154 4.22 12.49 12.46
N TYR A 155 3.23 11.61 12.27
CA TYR A 155 2.82 11.16 10.93
C TYR A 155 1.92 12.20 10.25
N THR A 156 2.50 12.89 9.28
CA THR A 156 1.83 13.93 8.49
C THR A 156 2.03 13.63 7.02
N ALA A 157 1.29 14.31 6.15
CA ALA A 157 1.54 14.31 4.70
C ALA A 157 3.01 14.61 4.34
N ALA A 158 3.72 15.36 5.19
CA ALA A 158 5.12 15.71 5.00
C ALA A 158 6.11 14.60 5.47
N ASN A 159 5.66 13.68 6.32
CA ASN A 159 6.52 12.69 6.97
C ASN A 159 6.24 11.24 6.55
N GLN A 160 5.07 10.94 6.00
CA GLN A 160 4.61 9.56 5.72
C GLN A 160 5.56 8.69 4.88
N PHE A 161 6.37 9.31 4.02
CA PHE A 161 7.30 8.59 3.16
C PHE A 161 8.75 8.70 3.63
N LYS A 162 9.01 9.24 4.82
CA LYS A 162 10.37 9.31 5.36
C LYS A 162 10.84 7.96 5.86
N THR A 163 12.15 7.78 5.87
CA THR A 163 12.84 6.56 6.32
C THR A 163 13.40 6.66 7.73
N ASN A 164 13.14 7.79 8.40
CA ASN A 164 13.70 8.15 9.70
C ASN A 164 12.86 7.66 10.90
N GLY A 165 11.95 6.71 10.68
CA GLY A 165 11.01 6.19 11.69
C GLY A 165 9.70 6.97 11.82
N LEU A 166 9.56 8.13 11.15
CA LEU A 166 8.32 8.91 11.08
C LEU A 166 7.44 8.57 9.87
N GLY A 167 7.91 7.65 9.01
CA GLY A 167 7.15 7.16 7.88
C GLY A 167 6.02 6.23 8.31
N TRP A 168 5.27 5.73 7.32
CA TRP A 168 4.20 4.76 7.57
C TRP A 168 4.75 3.44 8.12
N ILE A 169 6.01 3.11 7.84
CA ILE A 169 6.73 2.06 8.56
C ILE A 169 7.52 2.72 9.71
N PRO A 170 7.26 2.35 10.98
CA PRO A 170 7.95 2.89 12.16
C PRO A 170 9.45 2.57 12.29
N VAL A 171 10.12 2.08 11.26
CA VAL A 171 11.52 1.67 11.35
C VAL A 171 12.42 2.84 10.95
N ASN A 172 13.32 3.23 11.85
CA ASN A 172 14.31 4.27 11.57
C ASN A 172 15.52 3.70 10.81
N LEU A 173 15.38 3.59 9.48
CA LEU A 173 16.42 3.10 8.57
C LEU A 173 17.62 4.05 8.48
N ASP A 174 17.48 5.33 8.84
CA ASP A 174 18.58 6.31 8.81
C ASP A 174 19.68 5.97 9.83
N THR A 175 19.39 5.11 10.81
CA THR A 175 20.37 4.62 11.79
C THR A 175 21.29 3.51 11.25
N ILE A 176 21.03 2.99 10.05
CA ILE A 176 21.93 2.06 9.37
C ILE A 176 23.26 2.76 9.10
N VAL A 177 24.39 2.08 9.32
CA VAL A 177 25.71 2.61 8.98
C VAL A 177 25.79 2.82 7.46
N GLY A 178 25.95 4.08 7.05
CA GLY A 178 25.88 4.48 5.64
C GLY A 178 24.56 5.16 5.24
N GLY A 179 23.60 5.25 6.16
CA GLY A 179 22.28 5.85 5.96
C GLY A 179 21.24 4.86 5.44
N SER A 180 20.01 5.35 5.29
CA SER A 180 18.91 4.54 4.75
C SER A 180 19.22 4.08 3.31
N PRO A 181 19.01 2.79 2.97
CA PRO A 181 19.12 2.30 1.60
C PRO A 181 17.95 2.75 0.71
N LEU A 182 16.89 3.28 1.31
CA LEU A 182 15.73 3.84 0.62
C LEU A 182 15.80 5.37 0.63
N SER A 183 15.49 6.00 -0.49
CA SER A 183 15.33 7.46 -0.52
C SER A 183 14.03 7.91 0.14
N ASN A 184 12.97 7.13 0.02
CA ASN A 184 11.65 7.31 0.62
C ASN A 184 10.95 5.94 0.77
N MET A 185 9.99 5.83 1.68
CA MET A 185 9.07 4.69 1.73
C MET A 185 8.14 4.71 0.50
N PRO A 186 7.81 3.54 -0.07
CA PRO A 186 6.95 3.48 -1.25
C PRO A 186 5.49 3.77 -0.89
N GLN A 187 4.73 4.17 -1.91
CA GLN A 187 3.29 4.33 -1.88
C GLN A 187 2.68 3.42 -2.94
N ASP A 188 1.54 2.81 -2.63
CA ASP A 188 0.82 1.99 -3.61
C ASP A 188 0.48 2.82 -4.87
N PRO A 189 0.69 2.29 -6.09
CA PRO A 189 0.46 3.07 -7.33
C PRO A 189 -0.99 3.51 -7.55
N SER A 190 -1.96 2.77 -7.00
CA SER A 190 -3.38 3.11 -7.06
C SER A 190 -3.79 3.95 -5.84
N ASN A 191 -3.20 3.69 -4.67
CA ASN A 191 -3.48 4.37 -3.40
C ASN A 191 -4.99 4.60 -3.17
N VAL A 192 -5.78 3.53 -3.36
CA VAL A 192 -7.23 3.59 -3.24
C VAL A 192 -7.61 3.05 -1.87
N VAL A 193 -8.30 3.86 -1.08
CA VAL A 193 -9.00 3.41 0.13
C VAL A 193 -10.49 3.47 -0.15
N THR A 194 -11.19 2.36 0.04
CA THR A 194 -12.64 2.29 -0.15
C THR A 194 -13.34 2.77 1.13
N PRO A 195 -14.14 3.86 1.10
CA PRO A 195 -14.72 4.45 2.31
C PRO A 195 -15.80 3.62 3.02
N ALA A 196 -16.01 2.36 2.62
CA ALA A 196 -17.11 1.51 3.05
C ALA A 196 -16.62 0.34 3.92
N GLY A 197 -15.91 0.67 5.01
CA GLY A 197 -15.46 -0.31 5.99
C GLY A 197 -14.21 0.18 6.73
N PRO A 198 -13.85 -0.44 7.86
CA PRO A 198 -12.49 -0.33 8.36
C PRO A 198 -11.49 -0.64 7.26
N ILE A 199 -10.38 0.11 7.23
CA ILE A 199 -9.20 -0.35 6.51
C ILE A 199 -8.82 -1.68 7.16
N GLY A 200 -9.07 -2.78 6.45
CA GLY A 200 -9.00 -4.15 6.99
C GLY A 200 -10.26 -4.68 7.69
N GLY A 201 -11.46 -4.13 7.41
CA GLY A 201 -12.72 -4.63 7.96
C GLY A 201 -13.62 -5.21 6.89
N THR A 202 -13.75 -6.54 6.89
CA THR A 202 -14.81 -7.36 6.26
C THR A 202 -15.40 -6.79 4.98
N GLY A 203 -14.76 -7.08 3.85
CA GLY A 203 -15.45 -7.05 2.56
C GLY A 203 -14.99 -6.01 1.54
N GLY A 204 -13.73 -5.58 1.62
CA GLY A 204 -13.11 -4.81 0.54
C GLY A 204 -11.71 -5.30 0.21
N THR A 205 -11.58 -6.24 -0.73
CA THR A 205 -10.37 -6.38 -1.59
C THR A 205 -10.16 -5.14 -2.48
N GLY A 206 -10.86 -4.03 -2.19
CA GLY A 206 -10.83 -2.77 -2.91
C GLY A 206 -9.65 -1.90 -2.49
N ASP A 207 -9.22 -1.96 -1.24
CA ASP A 207 -8.11 -1.15 -0.75
C ASP A 207 -6.81 -1.55 -1.46
N LYS A 208 -6.09 -0.54 -1.96
CA LYS A 208 -4.80 -0.66 -2.65
C LYS A 208 -3.82 0.24 -1.92
N VAL A 209 -3.31 -0.29 -0.81
CA VAL A 209 -2.31 0.31 0.07
C VAL A 209 -1.34 -0.79 0.52
N TYR A 210 -0.13 -0.43 0.92
CA TYR A 210 0.77 -1.35 1.61
C TYR A 210 0.42 -1.40 3.10
N ARG A 211 0.52 -2.56 3.72
CA ARG A 211 0.34 -2.75 5.16
C ARG A 211 1.61 -3.25 5.81
N TYR A 212 1.84 -2.91 7.07
CA TYR A 212 2.97 -3.39 7.86
C TYR A 212 2.51 -3.85 9.23
N GLY A 213 3.13 -4.92 9.72
CA GLY A 213 3.00 -5.44 11.08
C GLY A 213 4.31 -6.06 11.55
N CYS A 214 4.50 -6.14 12.86
CA CYS A 214 5.74 -6.63 13.46
C CYS A 214 5.51 -7.43 14.75
N ASP A 215 6.53 -8.16 15.20
CA ASP A 215 6.75 -8.66 16.57
C ASP A 215 8.17 -8.20 16.96
N ASP A 216 8.26 -7.16 17.79
CA ASP A 216 9.55 -6.55 18.12
C ASP A 216 10.42 -7.47 18.99
N THR A 217 9.79 -8.33 19.82
CA THR A 217 10.52 -9.26 20.70
C THR A 217 11.23 -10.34 19.89
N LYS A 218 10.58 -10.83 18.83
CA LYS A 218 11.16 -11.84 17.94
C LYS A 218 11.87 -11.23 16.73
N HIS A 219 11.86 -9.91 16.60
CA HIS A 219 12.30 -9.17 15.42
C HIS A 219 11.68 -9.71 14.11
N LEU A 220 10.41 -10.08 14.17
CA LEU A 220 9.65 -10.52 13.00
C LEU A 220 8.86 -9.34 12.44
N PHE A 221 8.73 -9.29 11.13
CA PHE A 221 7.90 -8.31 10.45
C PHE A 221 7.30 -8.92 9.20
N GLU A 222 6.19 -8.30 8.81
CA GLU A 222 5.44 -8.60 7.62
C GLU A 222 4.98 -7.29 6.96
N ILE A 223 5.05 -7.28 5.64
CA ILE A 223 4.50 -6.24 4.78
C ILE A 223 3.68 -6.94 3.72
N ASP A 224 2.51 -6.43 3.42
CA ASP A 224 1.65 -7.02 2.40
C ASP A 224 0.98 -5.97 1.50
N ALA A 225 0.41 -6.45 0.39
CA ALA A 225 -0.37 -5.65 -0.56
C ALA A 225 -1.39 -6.49 -1.32
N VAL A 226 -2.49 -5.87 -1.77
CA VAL A 226 -3.43 -6.52 -2.70
C VAL A 226 -2.93 -6.38 -4.14
N LEU A 227 -2.85 -7.49 -4.87
CA LEU A 227 -2.56 -7.48 -6.31
C LEU A 227 -3.84 -7.31 -7.13
N GLU A 228 -3.73 -6.67 -8.29
CA GLU A 228 -4.89 -6.30 -9.14
C GLU A 228 -5.07 -7.19 -10.38
N SER A 229 -3.96 -7.64 -10.98
CA SER A 229 -3.98 -8.26 -12.30
C SER A 229 -4.36 -9.74 -12.25
N ASN A 230 -5.19 -10.18 -13.19
CA ASN A 230 -5.55 -11.61 -13.30
C ASN A 230 -4.31 -12.49 -13.56
N ALA A 231 -3.27 -11.94 -14.17
CA ALA A 231 -2.01 -12.67 -14.32
C ALA A 231 -1.40 -13.06 -12.96
N TYR A 232 -1.45 -12.20 -11.95
CA TYR A 232 -0.86 -12.50 -10.64
C TYR A 232 -1.86 -13.03 -9.61
N THR A 233 -3.15 -12.70 -9.72
CA THR A 233 -4.18 -13.18 -8.78
C THR A 233 -4.80 -14.51 -9.21
N VAL A 234 -4.91 -14.79 -10.52
CA VAL A 234 -5.59 -16.00 -11.03
C VAL A 234 -4.60 -16.96 -11.69
N THR A 235 -3.79 -16.46 -12.64
CA THR A 235 -2.95 -17.33 -13.48
C THR A 235 -1.73 -17.84 -12.70
N ASP A 236 -0.94 -16.92 -12.16
CA ASP A 236 0.18 -17.23 -11.28
C ASP A 236 -0.31 -17.49 -9.85
N ASN A 237 -1.36 -16.78 -9.44
CA ASN A 237 -1.94 -16.83 -8.09
C ASN A 237 -0.84 -16.69 -7.01
N LYS A 238 -0.11 -15.58 -7.08
CA LYS A 238 1.04 -15.28 -6.24
C LYS A 238 0.66 -15.19 -4.75
N GLN A 239 -0.52 -14.63 -4.47
CA GLN A 239 -1.03 -14.40 -3.12
C GLN A 239 -1.29 -15.74 -2.40
N ALA A 240 -1.87 -16.75 -3.08
CA ALA A 240 -2.04 -18.07 -2.47
C ALA A 240 -0.75 -18.93 -2.42
N LYS A 241 0.37 -18.41 -2.93
CA LYS A 241 1.63 -19.17 -3.11
C LYS A 241 2.86 -18.52 -2.46
N ASP A 242 2.67 -17.41 -1.75
CA ASP A 242 3.75 -16.72 -1.04
C ASP A 242 4.13 -17.41 0.28
N GLY A 243 3.32 -18.38 0.73
CA GLY A 243 3.55 -19.18 1.93
C GLY A 243 3.01 -18.57 3.22
N GLY A 244 2.27 -17.47 3.11
CA GLY A 244 1.65 -16.80 4.23
C GLY A 244 0.30 -17.40 4.64
N ASP A 245 -0.55 -16.59 5.24
CA ASP A 245 -1.84 -17.02 5.80
C ASP A 245 -3.06 -16.30 5.24
N ASN A 246 -2.88 -15.31 4.35
CA ASN A 246 -3.98 -14.62 3.70
C ASN A 246 -3.89 -14.63 2.16
N ASP A 247 -4.66 -15.50 1.52
CA ASP A 247 -4.73 -15.62 0.05
C ASP A 247 -5.22 -14.34 -0.68
N ASN A 248 -5.70 -13.31 0.05
CA ASN A 248 -6.13 -12.03 -0.53
C ASN A 248 -5.03 -10.98 -0.59
N TYR A 249 -3.88 -11.22 0.05
CA TYR A 249 -2.75 -10.31 0.11
C TYR A 249 -1.50 -11.04 -0.38
N TYR A 250 -0.58 -10.31 -0.98
CA TYR A 250 0.76 -10.82 -1.28
C TYR A 250 1.67 -10.44 -0.13
N GLU A 251 2.12 -11.44 0.61
CA GLU A 251 2.75 -11.29 1.91
C GLU A 251 4.27 -11.46 1.80
N VAL A 252 5.02 -10.50 2.34
CA VAL A 252 6.49 -10.55 2.38
C VAL A 252 7.01 -10.16 3.76
N GLY A 253 8.10 -10.79 4.16
CA GLY A 253 8.78 -10.43 5.41
C GLY A 253 9.83 -11.46 5.76
N ASN A 254 10.35 -11.40 7.00
CA ASN A 254 11.00 -12.56 7.63
C ASN A 254 9.99 -13.45 8.38
N SER A 255 8.74 -12.99 8.50
CA SER A 255 7.53 -13.77 8.78
C SER A 255 6.41 -13.28 7.85
N VAL A 256 5.44 -14.14 7.54
CA VAL A 256 4.30 -13.88 6.63
C VAL A 256 2.99 -14.35 7.29
N ARG A 257 2.90 -14.16 8.61
CA ARG A 257 1.85 -14.68 9.52
C ARG A 257 1.68 -13.80 10.77
N ILE A 258 2.13 -12.55 10.67
CA ILE A 258 2.04 -11.51 11.69
C ILE A 258 0.76 -10.71 11.48
N LEU A 259 0.49 -10.32 10.23
CA LEU A 259 -0.77 -9.68 9.88
C LEU A 259 -1.89 -10.73 9.86
N PRO A 260 -3.13 -10.35 10.18
CA PRO A 260 -4.19 -11.33 10.38
C PRO A 260 -4.69 -11.96 9.06
N ALA A 261 -4.74 -13.29 9.03
CA ALA A 261 -5.29 -14.14 7.96
C ALA A 261 -6.76 -13.84 7.59
N THR A 262 -7.53 -13.38 8.57
CA THR A 262 -8.94 -13.00 8.42
C THR A 262 -9.19 -11.74 9.21
N ASP A 263 -10.16 -10.91 8.81
CA ASP A 263 -10.54 -9.67 9.51
C ASP A 263 -11.06 -9.90 10.96
N ALA A 264 -11.00 -11.13 11.46
CA ALA A 264 -11.23 -11.45 12.86
C ALA A 264 -10.03 -11.00 13.70
N LEU A 265 -10.21 -9.82 14.29
CA LEU A 265 -9.37 -9.23 15.32
C LEU A 265 -9.26 -10.20 16.51
N PHE A 266 -8.05 -10.52 16.96
CA PHE A 266 -7.80 -11.38 18.12
C PHE A 266 -8.34 -10.78 19.43
#